data_AF-A0A7J4UXZ2-F1
#
_entry.id   AF-A0A7J4UXZ2-F1
#
_cell.length_a   1.000
_cell.length_b   1.000
_cell.length_c   1.000
_cell.angle_alpha   90.00
_cell.angle_beta   90.00
_cell.angle_gamma   90.00
#
_symmetry.space_group_name_H-M   'P 1'
#
loop_
_entity.id
_entity.type
_entity.pdbx_description
1 polymer ?
#
loop_
_entity_poly.entity_id
_entity_poly.type
_entity_poly.pdbx_seq_one_letter_code
_entity_poly.pdbx_strand_id
1 'polypeptide(L)'
;MIYIDAREGLSADMVLAASIGLLPPGDVKEVLGRISLTADVFDTAFHWTDIEEDGEKGLALSYVTRQQPLGTTSHDEAFSSLSRMSSELGSRGDIARRILDKIFEAESTAHGLPPEQVHLHEIGRPQALLNIAGIGLVAPMISAPGEVVKCSTITTGRGVTVTSHGTMRIPAPAAAFLLKGLVHVPGDHPGERATPTGVAAVSVLATEQSDTRPDRPSARSVGFGTKRFAGRLGRIVMMRA
;
A
#
# COMPACT_ATOMS: atom_id res chain seq x y z
N MET A 1 14.74 2.11 14.09
CA MET A 1 14.02 0.98 13.49
C MET A 1 12.56 1.38 13.32
N ILE A 2 11.95 0.98 12.19
CA ILE A 2 10.51 1.11 11.95
C ILE A 2 9.83 -0.25 12.16
N TYR A 3 8.64 -0.25 12.76
CA TYR A 3 7.79 -1.43 12.94
C TYR A 3 6.43 -1.20 12.28
N ILE A 4 6.00 -2.12 11.42
CA ILE A 4 4.73 -2.12 10.69
C ILE A 4 3.85 -3.23 11.26
N ASP A 5 2.76 -2.84 11.93
CA ASP A 5 1.74 -3.75 12.43
C ASP A 5 0.66 -3.98 11.36
N ALA A 6 0.73 -5.13 10.70
CA ALA A 6 -0.15 -5.54 9.59
C ALA A 6 -1.25 -6.53 10.04
N ARG A 7 -1.52 -6.62 11.35
CA ARG A 7 -2.47 -7.60 11.90
C ARG A 7 -3.94 -7.25 11.68
N GLU A 8 -4.26 -5.98 11.43
CA GLU A 8 -5.65 -5.52 11.20
C GLU A 8 -5.97 -5.19 9.73
N GLY A 9 -5.00 -5.34 8.84
CA GLY A 9 -5.11 -5.11 7.41
C GLY A 9 -3.76 -4.76 6.81
N LEU A 10 -3.66 -4.74 5.48
CA LEU A 10 -2.47 -4.29 4.77
C LEU A 10 -2.79 -3.87 3.34
N SER A 11 -2.73 -2.58 3.05
CA SER A 11 -2.96 -2.02 1.72
C SER A 11 -2.07 -0.80 1.52
N ALA A 12 -1.78 -0.45 0.26
CA ALA A 12 -0.81 0.61 -0.01
C ALA A 12 -1.26 2.00 0.49
N ASP A 13 -2.56 2.30 0.45
CA ASP A 13 -3.12 3.51 1.07
C ASP A 13 -2.93 3.53 2.59
N MET A 14 -3.10 2.39 3.27
CA MET A 14 -2.80 2.27 4.70
C MET A 14 -1.30 2.46 4.99
N VAL A 15 -0.43 1.84 4.19
CA VAL A 15 1.04 1.98 4.30
C VAL A 15 1.46 3.43 4.10
N LEU A 16 0.96 4.08 3.05
CA LEU A 16 1.23 5.49 2.79
C LEU A 16 0.72 6.38 3.92
N ALA A 17 -0.52 6.19 4.35
CA ALA A 17 -1.13 7.00 5.40
C ALA A 17 -0.36 6.94 6.72
N ALA A 18 -0.02 5.73 7.19
CA ALA A 18 0.75 5.55 8.42
C ALA A 18 2.19 6.09 8.28
N SER A 19 2.79 5.96 7.09
CA SER A 19 4.12 6.52 6.82
C SER A 19 4.10 8.04 6.88
N ILE A 20 3.10 8.68 6.26
CA ILE A 20 2.93 10.14 6.30
C ILE A 20 2.74 10.60 7.75
N GLY A 21 1.88 9.93 8.52
CA GLY A 21 1.63 10.32 9.90
C GLY A 21 2.79 10.08 10.87
N LEU A 22 3.89 9.45 10.45
CA LEU A 22 5.15 9.42 11.21
C LEU A 22 6.06 10.62 10.94
N LEU A 23 5.75 11.45 9.94
CA LEU A 23 6.53 12.64 9.62
C LEU A 23 6.27 13.76 10.63
N PRO A 24 7.21 14.72 10.77
CA PRO A 24 6.94 15.98 11.45
C PRO A 24 5.72 16.71 10.85
N PRO A 25 4.92 17.46 11.65
CA PRO A 25 3.70 18.10 11.16
C PRO A 25 3.86 19.02 9.93
N GLY A 26 5.02 19.67 9.78
CA GLY A 26 5.33 20.49 8.60
C GLY A 26 5.40 19.66 7.32
N ASP A 27 6.09 18.53 7.38
CA ASP A 27 6.32 17.61 6.26
C ASP A 27 5.03 16.88 5.87
N VAL A 28 4.16 16.55 6.84
CA VAL A 28 2.84 15.95 6.59
C VAL A 28 2.04 16.79 5.59
N LYS A 29 1.91 18.09 5.87
CA LYS A 29 1.13 19.01 5.03
C LYS A 29 1.76 19.17 3.65
N GLU A 30 3.09 19.25 3.58
CA GLU A 30 3.81 19.35 2.32
C GLU A 30 3.59 18.10 1.44
N VAL A 31 3.78 16.91 2.01
CA VAL A 31 3.62 15.63 1.29
C VAL A 31 2.18 15.45 0.80
N LEU A 32 1.18 15.71 1.64
CA LEU A 32 -0.23 15.64 1.24
C LEU A 32 -0.56 16.64 0.13
N GLY A 33 0.02 17.84 0.18
CA GLY A 33 -0.09 18.84 -0.90
C GLY A 33 0.51 18.34 -2.22
N ARG A 34 1.70 17.74 -2.19
CA ARG A 34 2.36 17.16 -3.38
C ARG A 34 1.54 16.00 -3.97
N ILE A 35 0.99 15.13 -3.12
CA ILE A 35 0.10 14.05 -3.56
C ILE A 35 -1.16 14.62 -4.21
N SER A 36 -1.78 15.64 -3.61
CA SER A 36 -2.97 16.29 -4.18
C SER A 36 -2.69 16.87 -5.56
N LEU A 37 -1.62 17.66 -5.71
CA LEU A 37 -1.24 18.26 -7.00
C LEU A 37 -0.92 17.20 -8.05
N THR A 38 -0.22 16.13 -7.65
CA THR A 38 0.07 15.02 -8.56
C THR A 38 -1.21 14.29 -8.96
N ALA A 39 -2.14 14.05 -8.03
CA ALA A 39 -3.41 13.39 -8.33
C ALA A 39 -4.22 14.17 -9.39
N ASP A 40 -4.24 15.50 -9.30
CA ASP A 40 -4.90 16.38 -10.28
C ASP A 40 -4.31 16.23 -11.69
N VAL A 41 -2.98 16.09 -11.81
CA VAL A 41 -2.30 15.84 -13.10
C VAL A 41 -2.77 14.53 -13.77
N PHE A 42 -3.25 13.57 -12.98
CA PHE A 42 -3.75 12.27 -13.44
C PHE A 42 -5.29 12.14 -13.29
N ASP A 43 -6.01 13.26 -13.32
CA ASP A 43 -7.49 13.35 -13.25
C ASP A 43 -8.11 12.51 -12.12
N THR A 44 -7.43 12.47 -10.99
CA THR A 44 -7.84 11.75 -9.79
C THR A 44 -8.00 12.74 -8.66
N ALA A 45 -9.22 12.90 -8.15
CA ALA A 45 -9.43 13.70 -6.95
C ALA A 45 -8.89 12.94 -5.72
N PHE A 46 -7.98 13.57 -4.99
CA PHE A 46 -7.40 13.02 -3.77
C PHE A 46 -8.01 13.71 -2.54
N HIS A 47 -8.43 12.89 -1.58
CA HIS A 47 -8.94 13.34 -0.30
C HIS A 47 -8.23 12.62 0.83
N TRP A 48 -7.88 13.35 1.87
CA TRP A 48 -7.36 12.79 3.10
C TRP A 48 -8.17 13.32 4.28
N THR A 49 -8.23 12.54 5.35
CA THR A 49 -8.97 12.91 6.55
C THR A 49 -8.36 12.26 7.78
N ASP A 50 -8.40 12.97 8.91
CA ASP A 50 -8.12 12.39 10.21
C ASP A 50 -9.34 11.57 10.67
N ILE A 51 -9.09 10.31 11.02
CA ILE A 51 -10.10 9.39 11.54
C ILE A 51 -9.82 9.11 13.02
N GLU A 52 -10.88 9.10 13.83
CA GLU A 52 -10.89 8.56 15.18
C GLU A 52 -11.86 7.37 15.23
N GLU A 53 -11.33 6.16 15.45
CA GLU A 53 -12.14 4.93 15.55
C GLU A 53 -11.56 3.99 16.60
N ASP A 54 -12.42 3.50 17.51
CA ASP A 54 -12.04 2.65 18.66
C ASP A 54 -10.90 3.23 19.52
N GLY A 55 -10.89 4.56 19.70
CA GLY A 55 -9.86 5.28 20.46
C GLY A 55 -8.53 5.43 19.73
N GLU A 56 -8.43 5.01 18.46
CA GLU A 56 -7.26 5.22 17.62
C GLU A 56 -7.45 6.42 16.71
N LYS A 57 -6.42 7.28 16.65
CA LYS A 57 -6.35 8.43 15.75
C LYS A 57 -5.33 8.19 14.66
N GLY A 58 -5.69 8.50 13.42
CA GLY A 58 -4.84 8.22 12.27
C GLY A 58 -5.34 8.88 11.00
N LEU A 59 -4.58 8.68 9.93
CA LEU A 59 -4.85 9.26 8.63
C LEU A 59 -5.55 8.24 7.73
N ALA A 60 -6.52 8.68 6.95
CA ALA A 60 -7.11 7.90 5.85
C ALA A 60 -6.95 8.65 4.54
N LEU A 61 -6.63 7.89 3.48
CA LEU A 61 -6.50 8.39 2.12
C LEU A 61 -7.61 7.79 1.26
N SER A 62 -8.20 8.62 0.40
CA SER A 62 -9.25 8.21 -0.52
C SER A 62 -9.13 8.95 -1.84
N TYR A 63 -9.65 8.30 -2.88
CA TYR A 63 -9.48 8.74 -4.26
C TYR A 63 -10.82 8.65 -4.97
N VAL A 64 -11.15 9.67 -5.76
CA VAL A 64 -12.29 9.67 -6.66
C VAL A 64 -11.77 9.90 -8.07
N THR A 65 -11.79 8.85 -8.89
CA THR A 65 -11.43 8.96 -10.30
C THR A 65 -12.64 9.43 -11.09
N ARG A 66 -12.52 10.55 -11.84
CA ARG A 66 -13.65 11.13 -12.57
C ARG A 66 -14.10 10.30 -13.78
N GLN A 67 -13.18 9.50 -14.32
CA GLN A 67 -13.43 8.53 -15.39
C GLN A 67 -12.79 7.20 -14.97
N GLN A 68 -13.56 6.13 -14.82
CA GLN A 68 -12.94 4.79 -14.75
C GLN A 68 -12.48 4.43 -16.16
N PRO A 69 -11.17 4.26 -16.42
CA PRO A 69 -10.75 3.73 -17.71
C PRO A 69 -11.34 2.33 -17.84
N LEU A 70 -12.16 2.13 -18.88
CA LEU A 70 -12.56 0.79 -19.30
C LEU A 70 -11.33 0.15 -19.92
N GLY A 71 -10.61 -0.67 -19.16
CA GLY A 71 -9.45 -1.37 -19.68
C GLY A 71 -8.44 -1.79 -18.63
N THR A 72 -7.32 -2.25 -19.14
CA THR A 72 -6.19 -2.77 -18.39
C THR A 72 -4.95 -1.95 -18.72
N THR A 73 -4.06 -1.73 -17.77
CA THR A 73 -2.81 -0.99 -17.99
C THR A 73 -1.70 -1.96 -18.35
N SER A 74 -1.07 -1.77 -19.50
CA SER A 74 0.09 -2.58 -19.90
C SER A 74 1.31 -2.33 -18.98
N HIS A 75 2.30 -3.22 -19.07
CA HIS A 75 3.57 -3.07 -18.38
C HIS A 75 4.21 -1.69 -18.60
N ASP A 76 4.42 -1.29 -19.85
CA ASP A 76 5.12 -0.04 -20.17
C ASP A 76 4.35 1.21 -19.75
N GLU A 77 3.02 1.19 -19.87
CA GLU A 77 2.15 2.28 -19.40
C GLU A 77 2.20 2.43 -17.87
N ALA A 78 2.22 1.32 -17.13
CA ALA A 78 2.28 1.33 -15.68
C ALA A 78 3.62 1.92 -15.19
N PHE A 79 4.74 1.47 -15.75
CA PHE A 79 6.07 2.00 -15.39
C PHE A 79 6.25 3.45 -15.82
N SER A 80 5.76 3.84 -17.01
CA SER A 80 5.81 5.23 -17.47
C SER A 80 4.99 6.16 -16.58
N SER A 81 3.77 5.74 -16.21
CA SER A 81 2.89 6.49 -15.30
C SER A 81 3.52 6.61 -13.91
N LEU A 82 4.06 5.52 -13.37
CA LEU A 82 4.74 5.52 -12.07
C LEU A 82 5.97 6.43 -12.07
N SER A 83 6.79 6.40 -13.13
CA SER A 83 7.96 7.27 -13.26
C SER A 83 7.56 8.74 -13.30
N ARG A 84 6.50 9.07 -14.05
CA ARG A 84 5.97 10.44 -14.10
C ARG A 84 5.41 10.87 -12.75
N MET A 85 4.58 10.06 -12.09
CA MET A 85 4.07 10.34 -10.75
C MET A 85 5.19 10.53 -9.74
N SER A 86 6.23 9.69 -9.78
CA SER A 86 7.40 9.81 -8.90
C SER A 86 8.14 11.14 -9.12
N SER A 87 8.29 11.57 -10.37
CA SER A 87 8.90 12.86 -10.72
C SER A 87 8.06 14.06 -10.21
N GLU A 88 6.75 14.07 -10.46
CA GLU A 88 5.84 15.11 -9.98
C GLU A 88 5.82 15.19 -8.45
N LEU A 89 5.84 14.02 -7.80
CA LEU A 89 5.97 13.91 -6.36
C LEU A 89 7.36 14.29 -5.86
N GLY A 90 8.37 14.47 -6.71
CA GLY A 90 9.76 14.73 -6.32
C GLY A 90 10.45 13.56 -5.60
N SER A 91 9.98 12.33 -5.80
CA SER A 91 10.64 11.10 -5.35
C SER A 91 11.85 10.79 -6.23
N ARG A 92 12.97 10.38 -5.61
CA ARG A 92 14.25 10.13 -6.31
C ARG A 92 14.80 8.71 -6.14
N GLY A 93 14.11 7.88 -5.37
CA GLY A 93 14.52 6.50 -5.08
C GLY A 93 13.90 5.48 -6.03
N ASP A 94 14.31 4.22 -5.87
CA ASP A 94 13.81 3.08 -6.63
C ASP A 94 12.69 2.29 -5.92
N ILE A 95 12.32 2.69 -4.68
CA ILE A 95 11.35 1.98 -3.85
C ILE A 95 10.02 1.79 -4.59
N ALA A 96 9.48 2.85 -5.19
CA ALA A 96 8.23 2.76 -5.95
C ALA A 96 8.34 1.76 -7.11
N ARG A 97 9.47 1.81 -7.85
CA ARG A 97 9.75 0.90 -8.96
C ARG A 97 9.81 -0.55 -8.48
N ARG A 98 10.56 -0.82 -7.41
CA ARG A 98 10.69 -2.16 -6.80
C ARG A 98 9.35 -2.73 -6.33
N ILE A 99 8.46 -1.88 -5.82
CA ILE A 99 7.10 -2.30 -5.43
C ILE A 99 6.30 -2.72 -6.66
N LEU A 100 6.36 -1.93 -7.74
CA LEU A 100 5.69 -2.27 -9.00
C LEU A 100 6.29 -3.51 -9.66
N ASP A 101 7.61 -3.69 -9.61
CA ASP A 101 8.30 -4.91 -10.07
C ASP A 101 7.73 -6.15 -9.35
N LYS A 102 7.62 -6.11 -8.01
CA LYS A 102 7.02 -7.20 -7.21
C LYS A 102 5.60 -7.53 -7.62
N ILE A 103 4.80 -6.51 -7.94
CA ILE A 103 3.43 -6.69 -8.43
C ILE A 103 3.44 -7.42 -9.78
N PHE A 104 4.24 -6.97 -10.75
CA PHE A 104 4.33 -7.62 -12.05
C PHE A 104 4.88 -9.05 -11.98
N GLU A 105 5.85 -9.34 -11.12
CA GLU A 105 6.32 -10.71 -10.86
C GLU A 105 5.19 -11.63 -10.39
N ALA A 106 4.35 -11.14 -9.48
CA ALA A 106 3.23 -11.90 -8.93
C ALA A 106 2.09 -12.09 -9.93
N GLU A 107 1.75 -11.04 -10.67
CA GLU A 107 0.72 -11.07 -11.73
C GLU A 107 1.17 -11.94 -12.90
N SER A 108 2.44 -11.87 -13.31
CA SER A 108 3.06 -12.77 -14.29
C SER A 108 2.88 -14.23 -13.89
N THR A 109 3.15 -14.55 -12.63
CA THR A 109 2.97 -15.92 -12.12
C THR A 109 1.49 -16.33 -12.10
N ALA A 110 0.59 -15.42 -11.73
CA ALA A 110 -0.85 -15.68 -11.70
C ALA A 110 -1.46 -15.89 -13.08
N HIS A 111 -0.98 -15.16 -14.08
CA HIS A 111 -1.46 -15.22 -15.47
C HIS A 111 -0.72 -16.27 -16.32
N GLY A 112 0.46 -16.72 -15.89
CA GLY A 112 1.31 -17.61 -16.70
C GLY A 112 1.89 -16.90 -17.93
N LEU A 113 2.08 -15.58 -17.87
CA LEU A 113 2.60 -14.74 -18.95
C LEU A 113 3.91 -14.08 -18.53
N PRO A 114 4.83 -13.77 -19.46
CA PRO A 114 5.98 -12.91 -19.16
C PRO A 114 5.54 -11.55 -18.59
N PRO A 115 6.27 -10.93 -17.64
CA PRO A 115 5.89 -9.66 -17.02
C PRO A 115 5.53 -8.55 -18.02
N GLU A 116 6.22 -8.48 -19.15
CA GLU A 116 6.03 -7.48 -20.20
C GLU A 116 4.70 -7.65 -20.96
N GLN A 117 4.09 -8.84 -20.89
CA GLN A 117 2.81 -9.18 -21.53
C GLN A 117 1.63 -9.15 -20.54
N VAL A 118 1.90 -8.89 -19.26
CA VAL A 118 0.85 -8.78 -18.24
C VAL A 118 0.21 -7.41 -18.31
N HIS A 119 -1.12 -7.38 -18.18
CA HIS A 119 -1.87 -6.15 -18.02
C HIS A 119 -2.53 -6.10 -16.65
N LEU A 120 -2.35 -4.98 -15.94
CA LEU A 120 -2.92 -4.76 -14.62
C LEU A 120 -4.36 -4.23 -14.75
N HIS A 121 -5.29 -4.84 -14.03
CA HIS A 121 -6.71 -4.47 -14.08
C HIS A 121 -7.08 -3.54 -12.92
N GLU A 122 -6.86 -3.99 -11.69
CA GLU A 122 -7.17 -3.21 -10.48
C GLU A 122 -5.99 -2.34 -10.03
N ILE A 123 -4.76 -2.80 -10.24
CA ILE A 123 -3.53 -2.19 -9.71
C ILE A 123 -2.94 -1.14 -10.67
N GLY A 124 -3.22 -1.24 -11.97
CA GLY A 124 -2.74 -0.28 -12.98
C GLY A 124 -3.42 1.09 -12.91
N ARG A 125 -4.44 1.23 -12.06
CA ARG A 125 -5.25 2.45 -11.96
C ARG A 125 -4.46 3.58 -11.30
N PRO A 126 -4.74 4.85 -11.64
CA PRO A 126 -3.98 5.99 -11.13
C PRO A 126 -3.85 6.04 -9.61
N GLN A 127 -4.91 5.71 -8.86
CA GLN A 127 -4.88 5.70 -7.40
C GLN A 127 -3.89 4.68 -6.81
N ALA A 128 -3.76 3.51 -7.42
CA ALA A 128 -2.87 2.47 -6.93
C ALA A 128 -1.40 2.83 -7.22
N LEU A 129 -1.12 3.33 -8.43
CA LEU A 129 0.20 3.83 -8.79
C LEU A 129 0.60 5.06 -7.96
N LEU A 130 -0.33 5.96 -7.68
CA LEU A 130 -0.07 7.14 -6.84
C LEU A 130 0.26 6.74 -5.40
N ASN A 131 -0.41 5.73 -4.84
CA ASN A 131 -0.03 5.17 -3.53
C ASN A 131 1.40 4.60 -3.56
N ILE A 132 1.76 3.82 -4.57
CA ILE A 132 3.10 3.24 -4.72
C ILE A 132 4.16 4.34 -4.85
N ALA A 133 3.90 5.37 -5.68
CA ALA A 133 4.80 6.51 -5.85
C ALA A 133 4.94 7.32 -4.55
N GLY A 134 3.83 7.54 -3.83
CA GLY A 134 3.81 8.19 -2.52
C GLY A 134 4.61 7.42 -1.46
N ILE A 135 4.51 6.09 -1.44
CA ILE A 135 5.35 5.25 -0.57
C ILE A 135 6.82 5.45 -0.92
N GLY A 136 7.16 5.47 -2.21
CA GLY A 136 8.52 5.74 -2.67
C GLY A 136 9.06 7.12 -2.25
N LEU A 137 8.18 8.13 -2.15
CA LEU A 137 8.52 9.46 -1.63
C LEU A 137 8.77 9.45 -0.13
N VAL A 138 7.86 8.84 0.64
CA VAL A 138 7.83 8.97 2.12
C VAL A 138 8.77 7.99 2.82
N ALA A 139 8.97 6.79 2.27
CA ALA A 139 9.79 5.76 2.91
C ALA A 139 11.23 6.25 3.24
N PRO A 140 11.95 6.95 2.34
CA PRO A 140 13.26 7.53 2.68
C PRO A 140 13.21 8.68 3.69
N MET A 141 12.05 9.32 3.88
CA MET A 141 11.87 10.39 4.87
C MET A 141 11.68 9.82 6.29
N ILE A 142 11.11 8.62 6.40
CA ILE A 142 10.89 7.96 7.70
C ILE A 142 11.96 6.90 8.05
N SER A 143 12.74 6.41 7.10
CA SER A 143 13.73 5.37 7.35
C SER A 143 15.06 5.71 6.68
N ALA A 144 16.13 5.74 7.47
CA ALA A 144 17.46 5.93 6.90
C ALA A 144 17.88 4.68 6.11
N PRO A 145 18.74 4.80 5.08
CA PRO A 145 19.29 3.66 4.38
C PRO A 145 19.96 2.66 5.35
N GLY A 146 19.56 1.38 5.28
CA GLY A 146 20.07 0.32 6.15
C GLY A 146 19.42 0.25 7.54
N GLU A 147 18.47 1.13 7.85
CA GLU A 147 17.67 1.01 9.07
C GLU A 147 16.75 -0.22 9.01
N VAL A 148 16.68 -0.97 10.10
CA VAL A 148 15.82 -2.16 10.20
C VAL A 148 14.35 -1.73 10.15
N VAL A 149 13.59 -2.38 9.26
CA VAL A 149 12.15 -2.25 9.15
C VAL A 149 11.53 -3.62 9.40
N LYS A 150 10.72 -3.75 10.44
CA LYS A 150 10.05 -5.00 10.80
C LYS A 150 8.59 -4.96 10.41
N CYS A 151 8.06 -6.07 9.92
CA CYS A 151 6.61 -6.24 9.77
C CYS A 151 6.11 -7.37 10.68
N SER A 152 4.93 -7.20 11.27
CA SER A 152 4.28 -8.29 12.01
C SER A 152 3.86 -9.43 11.08
N THR A 153 3.28 -10.47 11.67
CA THR A 153 2.43 -11.40 10.93
C THR A 153 1.34 -10.63 10.16
N ILE A 154 1.16 -10.97 8.88
CA ILE A 154 0.18 -10.32 8.00
C ILE A 154 -1.17 -11.05 8.10
N THR A 155 -2.26 -10.31 8.29
CA THR A 155 -3.61 -10.87 8.26
C THR A 155 -4.22 -10.71 6.87
N THR A 156 -4.46 -11.82 6.17
CA THR A 156 -4.89 -11.80 4.76
C THR A 156 -6.39 -11.55 4.57
N GLY A 157 -7.21 -11.89 5.56
CA GLY A 157 -8.67 -11.97 5.42
C GLY A 157 -9.11 -13.40 5.06
N ARG A 158 -10.37 -13.57 4.64
CA ARG A 158 -10.91 -14.87 4.19
C ARG A 158 -12.11 -14.71 3.26
N GLY A 159 -12.56 -15.81 2.68
CA GLY A 159 -13.76 -15.85 1.83
C GLY A 159 -13.45 -15.61 0.37
N VAL A 160 -14.26 -14.80 -0.30
CA VAL A 160 -14.13 -14.50 -1.72
C VAL A 160 -14.13 -13.00 -1.99
N THR A 161 -13.49 -12.60 -3.09
CA THR A 161 -13.49 -11.23 -3.61
C THR A 161 -13.95 -11.24 -5.07
N VAL A 162 -14.60 -10.16 -5.51
CA VAL A 162 -15.03 -9.99 -6.90
C VAL A 162 -14.05 -9.05 -7.59
N THR A 163 -13.50 -9.50 -8.70
CA THR A 163 -12.49 -8.80 -9.51
C THR A 163 -12.94 -8.75 -10.97
N SER A 164 -12.16 -8.07 -11.82
CA SER A 164 -12.31 -8.17 -13.28
C SER A 164 -12.17 -9.60 -13.81
N HIS A 165 -11.50 -10.48 -13.07
CA HIS A 165 -11.34 -11.92 -13.37
C HIS A 165 -12.48 -12.79 -12.79
N GLY A 166 -13.53 -12.16 -12.26
CA GLY A 166 -14.65 -12.83 -11.61
C GLY A 166 -14.45 -13.03 -10.11
N THR A 167 -15.13 -14.04 -9.55
CA THR A 167 -15.11 -14.33 -8.11
C THR A 167 -13.95 -15.25 -7.76
N MET A 168 -13.07 -14.83 -6.85
CA MET A 168 -11.85 -15.55 -6.48
C MET A 168 -11.78 -15.76 -4.97
N ARG A 169 -11.10 -16.83 -4.52
CA ARG A 169 -10.81 -17.03 -3.09
C ARG A 169 -9.80 -15.98 -2.60
N ILE A 170 -9.90 -15.61 -1.34
CA ILE A 170 -8.94 -14.75 -0.66
C ILE A 170 -7.90 -15.63 0.06
N PRO A 171 -6.60 -15.34 -0.05
CA PRO A 171 -6.00 -14.26 -0.87
C PRO A 171 -6.15 -14.52 -2.37
N ALA A 172 -6.40 -13.45 -3.15
CA ALA A 172 -6.41 -13.53 -4.61
C ALA A 172 -5.02 -13.95 -5.14
N PRO A 173 -4.90 -14.52 -6.36
CA PRO A 173 -3.66 -15.14 -6.83
C PRO A 173 -2.40 -14.27 -6.72
N ALA A 174 -2.44 -13.02 -7.19
CA ALA A 174 -1.30 -12.10 -7.09
C ALA A 174 -0.88 -11.86 -5.63
N ALA A 175 -1.84 -11.61 -4.73
CA ALA A 175 -1.56 -11.51 -3.30
C ALA A 175 -0.97 -12.81 -2.73
N ALA A 176 -1.49 -13.97 -3.12
CA ALA A 176 -0.99 -15.27 -2.67
C ALA A 176 0.47 -15.51 -3.11
N PHE A 177 0.85 -15.08 -4.31
CA PHE A 177 2.25 -15.15 -4.78
C PHE A 177 3.16 -14.20 -4.02
N LEU A 178 2.72 -12.96 -3.76
CA LEU A 178 3.46 -11.97 -2.97
C LEU A 178 3.69 -12.41 -1.52
N LEU A 179 2.76 -13.17 -0.95
CA LEU A 179 2.84 -13.70 0.42
C LEU A 179 3.82 -14.88 0.56
N LYS A 180 4.35 -15.43 -0.54
CA LYS A 180 5.33 -16.52 -0.46
C LYS A 180 6.59 -16.05 0.28
N GLY A 181 6.96 -16.80 1.31
CA GLY A 181 8.10 -16.46 2.16
C GLY A 181 7.79 -15.45 3.28
N LEU A 182 6.54 -14.94 3.34
CA LEU A 182 6.07 -14.09 4.43
C LEU A 182 5.19 -14.88 5.40
N VAL A 183 5.39 -14.66 6.70
CA VAL A 183 4.53 -15.15 7.78
C VAL A 183 3.19 -14.41 7.70
N HIS A 184 2.13 -15.18 7.50
CA HIS A 184 0.77 -14.66 7.37
C HIS A 184 -0.26 -15.66 7.92
N VAL A 185 -1.43 -15.14 8.29
CA VAL A 185 -2.56 -15.92 8.80
C VAL A 185 -3.86 -15.49 8.12
N PRO A 186 -4.85 -16.39 7.98
CA PRO A 186 -6.18 -15.98 7.55
C PRO A 186 -6.81 -15.04 8.56
N GLY A 187 -7.63 -14.11 8.05
CA GLY A 187 -8.43 -13.23 8.91
C GLY A 187 -9.64 -13.93 9.49
N ASP A 188 -10.14 -13.36 10.57
CA ASP A 188 -11.34 -13.80 11.30
C ASP A 188 -12.66 -13.39 10.63
N HIS A 189 -12.64 -12.48 9.64
CA HIS A 189 -13.82 -11.97 8.94
C HIS A 189 -13.67 -12.01 7.42
N PRO A 190 -14.78 -12.18 6.66
CA PRO A 190 -14.75 -12.15 5.20
C PRO A 190 -14.24 -10.83 4.63
N GLY A 191 -13.58 -10.91 3.47
CA GLY A 191 -13.06 -9.77 2.74
C GLY A 191 -11.54 -9.75 2.68
N GLU A 192 -11.00 -9.14 1.62
CA GLU A 192 -9.57 -9.02 1.37
C GLU A 192 -8.98 -7.94 2.28
N ARG A 193 -8.28 -8.36 3.33
CA ARG A 193 -7.63 -7.46 4.31
C ARG A 193 -6.21 -7.08 3.90
N ALA A 194 -5.49 -8.02 3.29
CA ALA A 194 -4.18 -7.76 2.68
C ALA A 194 -4.33 -7.69 1.16
N THR A 195 -4.16 -6.49 0.58
CA THR A 195 -4.22 -6.29 -0.87
C THR A 195 -2.86 -6.59 -1.51
N PRO A 196 -2.81 -6.97 -2.81
CA PRO A 196 -1.53 -7.15 -3.51
C PRO A 196 -0.59 -5.95 -3.35
N THR A 197 -1.10 -4.73 -3.46
CA THR A 197 -0.29 -3.50 -3.33
C THR A 197 0.28 -3.31 -1.93
N GLY A 198 -0.47 -3.65 -0.88
CA GLY A 198 0.03 -3.57 0.50
C GLY A 198 1.10 -4.62 0.80
N VAL A 199 0.88 -5.85 0.35
CA VAL A 199 1.87 -6.93 0.52
C VAL A 199 3.15 -6.60 -0.24
N ALA A 200 3.05 -6.15 -1.50
CA ALA A 200 4.22 -5.74 -2.29
C ALA A 200 5.00 -4.58 -1.64
N ALA A 201 4.31 -3.60 -1.06
CA ALA A 201 4.96 -2.52 -0.33
C ALA A 201 5.78 -3.04 0.86
N VAL A 202 5.18 -3.90 1.70
CA VAL A 202 5.91 -4.50 2.83
C VAL A 202 7.04 -5.39 2.38
N SER A 203 6.88 -6.18 1.31
CA SER A 203 7.96 -7.03 0.78
C SER A 203 9.19 -6.24 0.31
N VAL A 204 9.02 -4.96 -0.03
CA VAL A 204 10.12 -4.07 -0.43
C VAL A 204 10.69 -3.30 0.76
N LEU A 205 9.82 -2.86 1.69
CA LEU A 205 10.20 -2.01 2.81
C LEU A 205 10.76 -2.80 3.99
N ALA A 206 10.13 -3.92 4.36
CA ALA A 206 10.49 -4.70 5.54
C ALA A 206 11.73 -5.56 5.27
N THR A 207 12.68 -5.51 6.19
CA THR A 207 13.89 -6.33 6.18
C THR A 207 13.71 -7.63 6.97
N GLU A 208 12.77 -7.66 7.91
CA GLU A 208 12.51 -8.79 8.80
C GLU A 208 11.02 -8.87 9.18
N GLN A 209 10.57 -10.06 9.62
CA GLN A 209 9.29 -10.21 10.29
C GLN A 209 9.44 -10.53 11.77
N SER A 210 8.60 -9.90 12.60
CA SER A 210 8.51 -10.15 14.03
C SER A 210 7.19 -9.63 14.59
N ASP A 211 6.55 -10.39 15.47
CA ASP A 211 5.38 -9.92 16.23
C ASP A 211 5.76 -9.11 17.49
N THR A 212 7.07 -8.93 17.74
CA THR A 212 7.58 -8.15 18.87
C THR A 212 7.57 -6.67 18.52
N ARG A 213 6.60 -5.95 19.08
CA ARG A 213 6.48 -4.49 18.96
C ARG A 213 7.51 -3.77 19.85
N PRO A 214 7.89 -2.52 19.52
CA PRO A 214 8.64 -1.67 20.44
C PRO A 214 7.86 -1.39 21.73
N ASP A 215 8.51 -1.52 22.90
CA ASP A 215 7.86 -1.26 24.20
C ASP A 215 7.56 0.24 24.42
N ARG A 216 8.44 1.11 23.90
CA ARG A 216 8.37 2.57 24.06
C ARG A 216 8.69 3.26 22.74
N PRO A 217 7.75 3.27 21.78
CA PRO A 217 7.99 3.92 20.50
C PRO A 217 8.16 5.43 20.68
N SER A 218 9.16 6.01 20.01
CA SER A 218 9.41 7.45 19.94
C SER A 218 8.37 8.19 19.09
N ALA A 219 7.77 7.48 18.13
CA ALA A 219 6.63 7.97 17.34
C ALA A 219 5.70 6.82 16.96
N ARG A 220 4.41 7.12 16.78
CA ARG A 220 3.38 6.16 16.40
C ARG A 220 2.37 6.82 15.48
N SER A 221 1.98 6.12 14.43
CA SER A 221 0.94 6.55 13.49
C SER A 221 0.03 5.38 13.11
N VAL A 222 -1.22 5.70 12.77
CA VAL A 222 -2.21 4.75 12.28
C VAL A 222 -2.62 5.16 10.87
N GLY A 223 -2.59 4.21 9.94
CA GLY A 223 -3.08 4.37 8.58
C GLY A 223 -4.36 3.57 8.40
N PHE A 224 -5.47 4.26 8.16
CA PHE A 224 -6.78 3.64 7.95
C PHE A 224 -7.05 3.44 6.46
N GLY A 225 -7.58 2.26 6.13
CA GLY A 225 -8.11 1.95 4.80
C GLY A 225 -9.57 2.38 4.67
N THR A 226 -10.16 2.08 3.52
CA THR A 226 -11.55 2.46 3.20
C THR A 226 -12.57 1.33 3.41
N LYS A 227 -12.10 0.08 3.54
CA LYS A 227 -12.97 -1.10 3.74
C LYS A 227 -13.15 -1.39 5.23
N ARG A 228 -14.37 -1.82 5.59
CA ARG A 228 -14.71 -2.28 6.93
C ARG A 228 -14.76 -3.81 7.00
N PHE A 229 -14.24 -4.37 8.08
CA PHE A 229 -14.29 -5.78 8.43
C PHE A 229 -14.84 -5.88 9.85
N ALA A 230 -15.95 -6.61 10.03
CA ALA A 230 -16.64 -6.68 11.33
C ALA A 230 -17.07 -5.32 11.91
N GLY A 231 -17.41 -4.37 11.03
CA GLY A 231 -17.78 -3.00 11.44
C GLY A 231 -16.59 -2.07 11.70
N ARG A 232 -15.35 -2.56 11.66
CA ARG A 232 -14.12 -1.77 11.93
C ARG A 232 -13.35 -1.52 10.63
N LEU A 233 -12.78 -0.34 10.46
CA LEU A 233 -11.90 -0.04 9.31
C LEU A 233 -10.66 -0.94 9.37
N GLY A 234 -10.25 -1.45 8.21
CA GLY A 234 -8.90 -1.99 8.07
C GLY A 234 -7.89 -0.90 8.44
N ARG A 235 -6.84 -1.28 9.16
CA ARG A 235 -5.79 -0.34 9.56
C ARG A 235 -4.44 -1.03 9.70
N ILE A 236 -3.39 -0.23 9.58
CA ILE A 236 -2.05 -0.59 10.06
C ILE A 236 -1.60 0.39 11.13
N VAL A 237 -0.69 -0.05 11.99
CA VAL A 237 0.00 0.83 12.93
C VAL A 237 1.47 0.85 12.58
N MET A 238 2.06 2.02 12.41
CA MET A 238 3.50 2.18 12.20
C MET A 238 4.13 2.84 13.42
N MET A 239 5.26 2.32 13.86
CA MET A 239 5.97 2.80 15.04
C MET A 239 7.45 3.03 14.72
N ARG A 240 8.01 4.11 15.28
CA ARG A 240 9.45 4.31 15.38
C ARG A 240 9.89 3.94 16.78
N ALA A 241 10.89 3.08 16.92
CA ALA A 241 11.53 2.81 18.22
C ALA A 241 12.34 4.00 18.74
#